data_AF-A0A2K0WVR8-F1
#
_entry.id   AF-A0A2K0WVR8-F1
#
_cell.length_a   1.000
_cell.length_b   1.000
_cell.length_c   1.000
_cell.angle_alpha   90.00
_cell.angle_beta   90.00
_cell.angle_gamma   90.00
#
_symmetry.space_group_name_H-M   'P 1'
#
loop_
_entity.id
_entity.type
_entity.pdbx_description
1 polymer ?
#
loop_
_entity_poly.entity_id
_entity_poly.type
_entity_poly.pdbx_seq_one_letter_code
_entity_poly.pdbx_strand_id
1 'polypeptide(L)'
;MDYKSGPIPLKQVHKPPFTIEAPGYAKVPGETIPRRHPRAKDGLINRPINDVLTVFDIVRRSARVYPNHRAVGSRKLVKLYKEGRKVQKVVGGEVQELEKEWQLFELSKFSYLTFKEYEQLALQVGYGLRRLGLTSKHKLHLFGTTSISWISMSHGCASQSISIVTAYDTLGESGLEHTLLQTKADAMYVDPHLLQIAARPLKKSNVKTVIVNEGCIFAAGDEIEEAAKDGPGQPG
;
A
#
# COMPACT_ATOMS: atom_id res chain seq x y z
N MET A 1 26.68 6.26 -6.94
CA MET A 1 26.78 4.79 -7.15
C MET A 1 25.41 4.32 -7.60
N ASP A 2 25.36 3.72 -8.78
CA ASP A 2 24.17 3.17 -9.42
C ASP A 2 23.65 1.97 -8.60
N TYR A 3 22.33 1.82 -8.47
CA TYR A 3 21.68 0.67 -7.83
C TYR A 3 21.95 -0.64 -8.58
N LYS A 4 22.58 -0.58 -9.76
CA LYS A 4 23.05 -1.74 -10.53
C LYS A 4 24.26 -2.47 -9.94
N SER A 5 24.93 -1.96 -8.90
CA SER A 5 26.07 -2.64 -8.28
C SER A 5 25.72 -3.34 -6.95
N GLY A 6 25.07 -4.49 -7.04
CA GLY A 6 24.97 -5.49 -5.96
C GLY A 6 23.94 -5.23 -4.85
N PRO A 7 23.52 -6.28 -4.12
CA PRO A 7 22.49 -6.19 -3.08
C PRO A 7 23.11 -5.57 -1.82
N ILE A 8 23.00 -4.25 -1.67
CA ILE A 8 23.48 -3.51 -0.50
C ILE A 8 25.03 -3.57 -0.42
N PRO A 9 25.73 -2.54 0.06
CA PRO A 9 27.16 -2.68 0.24
C PRO A 9 27.44 -3.75 1.32
N LEU A 10 27.95 -4.92 0.92
CA LEU A 10 28.57 -5.92 1.80
C LEU A 10 29.89 -5.42 2.42
N LYS A 11 30.26 -4.17 2.10
CA LYS A 11 31.40 -3.45 2.66
C LYS A 11 30.91 -2.30 3.50
N GLN A 12 31.65 -2.01 4.56
CA GLN A 12 31.39 -0.88 5.44
C GLN A 12 31.28 0.44 4.64
N VAL A 13 30.08 1.03 4.64
CA VAL A 13 29.76 2.26 3.86
C VAL A 13 30.19 3.52 4.59
N HIS A 14 30.14 3.49 5.92
CA HIS A 14 30.45 4.62 6.78
C HIS A 14 31.69 4.31 7.60
N LYS A 15 32.61 5.27 7.68
CA LYS A 15 33.80 5.16 8.54
C LYS A 15 33.40 5.46 10.00
N PRO A 16 34.04 4.81 11.00
CA PRO A 16 33.85 5.20 12.38
C PRO A 16 34.35 6.64 12.61
N PRO A 17 33.93 7.32 13.70
CA PRO A 17 33.04 6.80 14.75
C PRO A 17 31.57 6.71 14.27
N PHE A 18 30.87 5.63 14.62
CA PHE A 18 29.44 5.46 14.29
C PHE A 18 28.50 6.17 15.28
N THR A 19 29.02 6.51 16.45
CA THR A 19 28.35 7.29 17.49
C THR A 19 29.34 8.24 18.12
N ILE A 20 28.90 9.42 18.50
CA ILE A 20 29.67 10.41 19.25
C ILE A 20 28.94 10.73 20.56
N GLU A 21 29.63 11.29 21.54
CA GLU A 21 28.97 11.89 22.70
C GLU A 21 28.11 13.08 22.26
N ALA A 22 26.92 13.20 22.84
CA ALA A 22 26.01 14.28 22.55
C ALA A 22 26.57 15.60 23.10
N PRO A 23 26.74 16.64 22.25
CA PRO A 23 27.20 17.94 22.72
C PRO A 23 26.25 18.53 23.77
N GLY A 24 26.81 19.24 24.76
CA GLY A 24 26.04 19.96 25.77
C GLY A 24 25.59 19.16 27.00
N TYR A 25 25.97 17.88 27.11
CA TYR A 25 25.68 17.05 28.29
C TYR A 25 26.89 16.98 29.22
N ALA A 26 26.68 17.22 30.51
CA ALA A 26 27.70 17.00 31.53
C ALA A 26 27.81 15.51 31.87
N LYS A 27 29.02 15.06 32.24
CA LYS A 27 29.23 13.69 32.71
C LYS A 27 28.70 13.54 34.14
N VAL A 28 27.78 12.62 34.34
CA VAL A 28 27.27 12.24 35.67
C VAL A 28 28.09 11.05 36.20
N PRO A 29 28.54 11.04 37.47
CA PRO A 29 29.23 9.90 38.06
C PRO A 29 28.42 8.60 37.96
N GLY A 30 29.02 7.54 37.43
CA GLY A 30 28.34 6.26 37.20
C GLY A 30 27.60 6.15 35.85
N GLU A 31 27.54 7.23 35.06
CA GLU A 31 26.82 7.25 33.78
C GLU A 31 27.74 7.53 32.59
N THR A 32 27.30 7.05 31.41
CA THR A 32 27.92 7.40 30.12
C THR A 32 27.19 8.62 29.54
N ILE A 33 27.93 9.58 29.00
CA ILE A 33 27.32 10.72 28.30
C ILE A 33 26.41 10.17 27.17
N PRO A 34 25.16 10.67 27.02
CA PRO A 34 24.28 10.23 25.96
C PRO A 34 24.98 10.27 24.60
N ARG A 35 24.85 9.22 23.80
CA ARG A 35 25.51 9.13 22.49
C ARG A 35 24.52 9.37 21.36
N ARG A 36 24.98 9.94 20.26
CA ARG A 36 24.17 10.20 19.06
C ARG A 36 24.92 9.91 17.76
N HIS A 37 24.19 9.85 16.67
CA HIS A 37 24.76 9.69 15.34
C HIS A 37 25.64 10.91 14.97
N PRO A 38 26.85 10.74 14.40
CA PRO A 38 27.75 11.85 14.08
C PRO A 38 27.14 12.92 13.16
N ARG A 39 26.30 12.51 12.21
CA ARG A 39 25.56 13.45 11.33
C ARG A 39 24.54 14.33 12.05
N ALA A 40 24.17 13.98 13.29
CA ALA A 40 23.22 14.71 14.12
C ALA A 40 23.93 15.44 15.28
N LYS A 41 25.25 15.70 15.14
CA LYS A 41 26.04 16.39 16.18
C LYS A 41 25.47 17.77 16.50
N ASP A 42 25.06 18.52 15.47
CA ASP A 42 24.59 19.91 15.59
C ASP A 42 23.07 20.02 15.82
N GLY A 43 22.37 18.90 16.00
CA GLY A 43 20.92 18.89 16.23
C GLY A 43 20.19 17.70 15.61
N LEU A 44 18.87 17.66 15.79
CA LEU A 44 18.02 16.60 15.24
C LEU A 44 17.91 16.73 13.72
N ILE A 45 18.14 15.62 13.01
CA ILE A 45 17.90 15.54 11.57
C ILE A 45 16.39 15.38 11.38
N ASN A 46 15.72 16.48 11.05
CA ASN A 46 14.26 16.51 10.93
C ASN A 46 13.74 16.10 9.54
N ARG A 47 14.64 15.96 8.56
CA ARG A 47 14.28 15.67 7.16
C ARG A 47 15.38 14.84 6.51
N PRO A 48 15.05 13.96 5.54
CA PRO A 48 16.05 13.21 4.79
C PRO A 48 17.04 14.11 4.02
N ILE A 49 16.52 15.22 3.50
CA ILE A 49 17.25 16.26 2.77
C ILE A 49 16.45 17.57 2.81
N ASN A 50 17.10 18.71 2.59
CA ASN A 50 16.50 20.03 2.76
C ASN A 50 15.24 20.27 1.89
N ASP A 51 15.19 19.68 0.69
CA ASP A 51 14.12 19.86 -0.30
C ASP A 51 12.98 18.81 -0.21
N VAL A 52 12.96 17.99 0.84
CA VAL A 52 11.91 16.98 1.09
C VAL A 52 11.18 17.32 2.38
N LEU A 53 9.96 17.83 2.24
CA LEU A 53 9.10 18.26 3.35
C LEU A 53 7.96 17.27 3.60
N THR A 54 7.50 16.61 2.55
CA THR A 54 6.37 15.69 2.54
C THR A 54 6.76 14.31 2.00
N VAL A 55 5.92 13.31 2.26
CA VAL A 55 6.07 11.99 1.63
C VAL A 55 6.04 12.11 0.10
N PHE A 56 5.22 13.01 -0.44
CA PHE A 56 5.12 13.17 -1.90
C PHE A 56 6.37 13.85 -2.50
N ASP A 57 7.09 14.69 -1.73
CA ASP A 57 8.37 15.24 -2.19
C ASP A 57 9.42 14.15 -2.42
N ILE A 58 9.34 13.02 -1.72
CA ILE A 58 10.21 11.86 -1.98
C ILE A 58 9.98 11.35 -3.41
N VAL A 59 8.72 11.25 -3.85
CA VAL A 59 8.35 10.82 -5.20
C VAL A 59 8.83 11.83 -6.23
N ARG A 60 8.48 13.11 -6.04
CA ARG A 60 8.87 14.23 -6.93
C ARG A 60 10.38 14.32 -7.08
N ARG A 61 11.12 14.22 -5.96
CA ARG A 61 12.58 14.26 -5.95
C ARG A 61 13.17 13.05 -6.67
N SER A 62 12.64 11.85 -6.42
CA SER A 62 13.15 10.63 -7.06
C SER A 62 12.96 10.67 -8.58
N ALA A 63 11.84 11.19 -9.07
CA ALA A 63 11.61 11.42 -10.50
C ALA A 63 12.55 12.48 -11.09
N ARG A 64 12.85 13.56 -10.35
CA ARG A 64 13.81 14.59 -10.78
C ARG A 64 15.25 14.08 -10.85
N VAL A 65 15.69 13.33 -9.84
CA VAL A 65 17.10 12.93 -9.68
C VAL A 65 17.41 11.59 -10.37
N TYR A 66 16.44 10.69 -10.47
CA TYR A 66 16.60 9.34 -11.03
C TYR A 66 15.52 9.00 -12.08
N PRO A 67 15.23 9.88 -13.06
CA PRO A 67 14.05 9.78 -13.92
C PRO A 67 13.91 8.43 -14.64
N ASN A 68 15.03 7.86 -15.09
CA ASN A 68 15.07 6.64 -15.91
C ASN A 68 15.33 5.36 -15.09
N HIS A 69 15.46 5.46 -13.77
CA HIS A 69 15.66 4.29 -12.91
C HIS A 69 14.31 3.60 -12.64
N ARG A 70 14.32 2.27 -12.49
CA ARG A 70 13.12 1.49 -12.16
C ARG A 70 12.62 1.87 -10.76
N ALA A 71 11.35 2.26 -10.65
CA ALA A 71 10.72 2.70 -9.41
C ALA A 71 9.82 1.61 -8.82
N VAL A 72 8.86 1.13 -9.61
CA VAL A 72 7.89 0.11 -9.20
C VAL A 72 7.83 -0.99 -10.25
N GLY A 73 7.61 -2.22 -9.81
CA GLY A 73 7.53 -3.39 -10.69
C GLY A 73 6.31 -4.25 -10.37
N SER A 74 5.69 -4.80 -11.40
CA SER A 74 4.54 -5.70 -11.30
C SER A 74 4.62 -6.85 -12.29
N ARG A 75 3.86 -7.90 -12.00
CA ARG A 75 3.64 -9.05 -12.89
C ARG A 75 2.16 -9.11 -13.22
N LYS A 76 1.84 -9.60 -14.41
CA LYS A 76 0.46 -9.87 -14.82
C LYS A 76 0.14 -11.34 -14.60
N LEU A 77 -1.11 -11.66 -14.29
CA LEU A 77 -1.59 -13.03 -14.34
C LEU A 77 -1.56 -13.52 -15.79
N VAL A 78 -0.86 -14.63 -16.03
CA VAL A 78 -0.86 -15.33 -17.32
C VAL A 78 -1.93 -16.40 -17.28
N LYS A 79 -1.94 -17.22 -16.23
CA LYS A 79 -2.90 -18.31 -16.06
C LYS A 79 -3.08 -18.67 -14.59
N LEU A 80 -4.32 -18.98 -14.22
CA LEU A 80 -4.66 -19.57 -12.93
C LEU A 80 -4.93 -21.06 -13.13
N TYR A 81 -4.20 -21.90 -12.41
CA TYR A 81 -4.42 -23.34 -12.38
C TYR A 81 -5.19 -23.69 -11.10
N LYS A 82 -6.29 -24.43 -11.24
CA LYS A 82 -7.11 -24.93 -10.14
C LYS A 82 -6.98 -26.45 -10.07
N GLU A 83 -6.44 -26.97 -8.97
CA GLU A 83 -6.28 -28.41 -8.73
C GLU A 83 -7.07 -28.81 -7.48
N GLY A 84 -8.06 -29.70 -7.62
CA GLY A 84 -8.71 -30.33 -6.48
C GLY A 84 -7.78 -31.35 -5.81
N ARG A 85 -7.49 -31.17 -4.52
CA ARG A 85 -6.80 -32.19 -3.72
C ARG A 85 -7.68 -32.62 -2.56
N LYS A 86 -7.84 -33.93 -2.41
CA LYS A 86 -8.45 -34.51 -1.21
C LYS A 86 -7.47 -34.37 -0.04
N VAL A 87 -7.87 -33.64 0.98
CA VAL A 87 -7.11 -33.47 2.22
C VAL A 87 -7.90 -34.13 3.34
N GLN A 88 -7.27 -35.06 4.05
CA GLN A 88 -7.85 -35.66 5.24
C GLN A 88 -7.76 -34.65 6.39
N LYS A 89 -8.91 -34.31 6.98
CA LYS A 89 -8.97 -33.48 8.18
C LYS A 89 -9.70 -34.25 9.27
N VAL A 90 -9.09 -34.32 10.45
CA VAL A 90 -9.74 -34.88 11.63
C VAL A 90 -10.65 -33.81 12.21
N VAL A 91 -11.97 -34.04 12.21
CA VAL A 91 -12.96 -33.16 12.83
C VAL A 91 -13.74 -34.00 13.83
N GLY A 92 -13.62 -33.68 15.13
CA GLY A 92 -14.31 -34.42 16.19
C GLY A 92 -13.83 -35.86 16.43
N GLY A 93 -12.64 -36.24 15.94
CA GLY A 93 -12.09 -37.60 16.07
C GLY A 93 -12.35 -38.51 14.87
N GLU A 94 -13.15 -38.08 13.90
CA GLU A 94 -13.38 -38.79 12.63
C GLU A 94 -12.56 -38.17 11.49
N VAL A 95 -12.01 -39.02 10.62
CA VAL A 95 -11.28 -38.60 9.42
C VAL A 95 -12.29 -38.27 8.32
N GLN A 96 -12.39 -36.99 7.94
CA GLN A 96 -13.18 -36.56 6.79
C GLN A 96 -12.25 -36.23 5.61
N GLU A 97 -12.58 -36.73 4.43
CA GLU A 97 -11.99 -36.26 3.17
C GLU A 97 -12.64 -34.94 2.78
N LEU A 98 -11.90 -33.85 2.85
CA LEU A 98 -12.31 -32.55 2.33
C LEU A 98 -11.60 -32.29 1.01
N GLU A 99 -12.36 -31.99 -0.04
CA GLU A 99 -11.79 -31.50 -1.29
C GLU A 99 -11.36 -30.04 -1.09
N LYS A 100 -10.06 -29.80 -1.24
CA LYS A 100 -9.47 -28.46 -1.18
C LYS A 100 -8.96 -28.10 -2.56
N GLU A 101 -9.53 -27.06 -3.15
CA GLU A 101 -9.01 -26.45 -4.38
C GLU A 101 -7.69 -25.72 -4.07
N TRP A 102 -6.63 -26.09 -4.78
CA TRP A 102 -5.36 -25.39 -4.79
C TRP A 102 -5.30 -24.48 -6.00
N GLN A 103 -4.94 -23.22 -5.76
CA GLN A 103 -4.77 -22.22 -6.81
C GLN A 103 -3.28 -21.94 -7.01
N LEU A 104 -2.79 -22.19 -8.22
CA LEU A 104 -1.43 -21.87 -8.64
C LEU A 104 -1.47 -20.77 -9.69
N PHE A 105 -0.77 -19.67 -9.41
CA PHE A 105 -0.72 -18.49 -10.26
C PHE A 105 0.53 -18.52 -11.14
N GLU A 106 0.34 -18.67 -12.45
CA GLU A 106 1.39 -18.41 -13.43
C GLU A 106 1.40 -16.92 -13.78
N LEU A 107 2.52 -16.27 -13.51
CA LEU A 107 2.66 -14.82 -13.64
C LEU A 107 3.73 -14.47 -14.69
N SER A 108 3.55 -13.35 -15.39
CA SER A 108 4.48 -12.86 -16.41
C SER A 108 5.87 -12.55 -15.83
N LYS A 109 6.86 -12.23 -16.67
CA LYS A 109 8.06 -11.53 -16.20
C LYS A 109 7.68 -10.18 -15.59
N PHE A 110 8.55 -9.64 -14.72
CA PHE A 110 8.35 -8.30 -14.18
C PHE A 110 8.39 -7.24 -15.29
N SER A 111 7.41 -6.36 -15.26
CA SER A 111 7.42 -5.07 -15.95
C SER A 111 7.66 -3.96 -14.94
N TYR A 112 8.25 -2.84 -15.37
CA TYR A 112 8.63 -1.75 -14.47
C TYR A 112 8.21 -0.41 -15.03
N LEU A 113 7.79 0.49 -14.15
CA LEU A 113 7.74 1.91 -14.42
C LEU A 113 9.02 2.57 -13.92
N THR A 114 9.53 3.52 -14.68
CA THR A 114 10.59 4.41 -14.25
C THR A 114 10.07 5.41 -13.21
N PHE A 115 10.94 6.09 -12.46
CA PHE A 115 10.50 7.10 -11.49
C PHE A 115 9.71 8.24 -12.16
N LYS A 116 10.09 8.64 -13.39
CA LYS A 116 9.36 9.67 -14.14
C LYS A 116 7.96 9.22 -14.52
N GLU A 117 7.81 8.01 -15.04
CA GLU A 117 6.49 7.44 -15.39
C GLU A 117 5.63 7.23 -14.14
N TYR A 118 6.22 6.78 -13.04
CA TYR A 118 5.52 6.57 -11.78
C TYR A 118 5.02 7.88 -11.15
N GLU A 119 5.84 8.93 -11.17
CA GLU A 119 5.40 10.26 -10.73
C GLU A 119 4.22 10.76 -11.56
N GLN A 120 4.27 10.60 -12.89
CA GLN A 120 3.18 10.96 -13.77
C GLN A 120 1.90 10.19 -13.44
N LEU A 121 1.99 8.87 -13.22
CA LEU A 121 0.87 8.04 -12.79
C LEU A 121 0.28 8.54 -11.45
N ALA A 122 1.10 8.76 -10.43
CA ALA A 122 0.63 9.22 -9.12
C ALA A 122 -0.07 10.58 -9.21
N LEU A 123 0.46 11.52 -10.01
CA LEU A 123 -0.18 12.81 -10.26
C LEU A 123 -1.52 12.66 -10.99
N GLN A 124 -1.58 11.81 -12.03
CA GLN A 124 -2.83 11.54 -12.75
C GLN A 124 -3.90 10.95 -11.83
N VAL A 125 -3.54 10.02 -10.95
CA VAL A 125 -4.45 9.50 -9.92
C VAL A 125 -4.93 10.63 -9.01
N GLY A 126 -4.03 11.47 -8.50
CA GLY A 126 -4.39 12.64 -7.69
C GLY A 126 -5.35 13.60 -8.41
N TYR A 127 -5.12 13.89 -9.69
CA TYR A 127 -6.01 14.71 -10.50
C TYR A 127 -7.38 14.06 -10.70
N GLY A 128 -7.42 12.74 -10.91
CA GLY A 128 -8.65 11.96 -10.96
C GLY A 128 -9.47 12.09 -9.67
N LEU A 129 -8.83 11.94 -8.51
CA LEU A 129 -9.48 12.11 -7.20
C LEU A 129 -10.06 13.53 -7.03
N ARG A 130 -9.33 14.57 -7.47
CA ARG A 130 -9.86 15.94 -7.47
C ARG A 130 -11.07 16.10 -8.39
N ARG A 131 -11.03 15.49 -9.57
CA ARG A 131 -12.15 15.50 -10.52
C ARG A 131 -13.38 14.79 -9.97
N LEU A 132 -13.20 13.77 -9.14
CA LEU A 132 -14.27 13.09 -8.40
C LEU A 132 -14.80 13.93 -7.20
N GLY A 133 -14.23 15.10 -6.95
CA GLY A 133 -14.66 16.01 -5.87
C GLY A 133 -13.96 15.78 -4.53
N LEU A 134 -12.96 14.90 -4.45
CA LEU A 134 -12.22 14.70 -3.21
C LEU A 134 -11.32 15.90 -2.90
N THR A 135 -11.09 16.14 -1.62
CA THR A 135 -10.29 17.27 -1.12
C THR A 135 -9.52 16.87 0.12
N SER A 136 -8.67 17.76 0.64
CA SER A 136 -7.92 17.52 1.88
C SER A 136 -8.80 17.32 3.13
N LYS A 137 -10.09 17.66 3.04
CA LYS A 137 -11.07 17.40 4.11
C LYS A 137 -11.63 15.97 4.08
N HIS A 138 -11.47 15.28 2.95
CA HIS A 138 -12.00 13.95 2.72
C HIS A 138 -10.97 12.87 3.08
N LYS A 139 -11.46 11.66 3.34
CA LYS A 139 -10.63 10.48 3.61
C LYS A 139 -10.93 9.37 2.62
N LEU A 140 -9.88 8.72 2.13
CA LEU A 140 -9.98 7.61 1.18
C LEU A 140 -9.55 6.32 1.87
N HIS A 141 -10.44 5.35 1.93
CA HIS A 141 -10.19 4.03 2.50
C HIS A 141 -9.58 3.11 1.44
N LEU A 142 -8.48 2.44 1.76
CA LEU A 142 -7.76 1.52 0.89
C LEU A 142 -7.96 0.11 1.41
N PHE A 143 -8.79 -0.69 0.74
CA PHE A 143 -9.06 -2.08 1.08
C PHE A 143 -8.61 -2.99 -0.06
N GLY A 144 -7.40 -3.51 0.03
CA GLY A 144 -6.84 -4.31 -1.05
C GLY A 144 -5.41 -4.77 -0.80
N THR A 145 -4.92 -5.56 -1.74
CA THR A 145 -3.57 -6.14 -1.73
C THR A 145 -2.52 -5.09 -2.08
N THR A 146 -1.27 -5.35 -1.67
CA THR A 146 -0.14 -4.48 -2.05
C THR A 146 0.12 -4.60 -3.55
N SER A 147 -0.10 -3.51 -4.28
CA SER A 147 0.05 -3.44 -5.74
C SER A 147 0.52 -2.07 -6.20
N ILE A 148 0.89 -1.93 -7.49
CA ILE A 148 1.20 -0.62 -8.09
C ILE A 148 -0.03 0.31 -8.00
N SER A 149 -1.23 -0.22 -8.24
CA SER A 149 -2.49 0.53 -8.10
C SER A 149 -2.68 1.06 -6.68
N TRP A 150 -2.44 0.22 -5.68
CA TRP A 150 -2.56 0.60 -4.27
C TRP A 150 -1.57 1.72 -3.88
N ILE A 151 -0.29 1.56 -4.21
CA ILE A 151 0.73 2.56 -3.81
C ILE A 151 0.61 3.85 -4.63
N SER A 152 0.22 3.77 -5.89
CA SER A 152 -0.07 4.96 -6.71
C SER A 152 -1.32 5.69 -6.23
N MET A 153 -2.34 4.99 -5.73
CA MET A 153 -3.50 5.59 -5.05
C MET A 153 -3.09 6.34 -3.78
N SER A 154 -2.27 5.71 -2.94
CA SER A 154 -1.71 6.32 -1.73
C SER A 154 -0.90 7.59 -2.05
N HIS A 155 0.01 7.53 -3.02
CA HIS A 155 0.78 8.71 -3.44
C HIS A 155 -0.06 9.77 -4.15
N GLY A 156 -1.09 9.36 -4.91
CA GLY A 156 -2.06 10.27 -5.51
C GLY A 156 -2.82 11.05 -4.43
N CYS A 157 -3.25 10.38 -3.36
CA CYS A 157 -3.84 11.02 -2.18
C CYS A 157 -2.87 12.00 -1.52
N ALA A 158 -1.61 11.57 -1.30
CA ALA A 158 -0.56 12.42 -0.72
C ALA A 158 -0.31 13.70 -1.54
N SER A 159 -0.32 13.61 -2.88
CA SER A 159 -0.18 14.76 -3.79
C SER A 159 -1.28 15.81 -3.63
N GLN A 160 -2.43 15.40 -3.10
CA GLN A 160 -3.62 16.23 -2.93
C GLN A 160 -3.96 16.51 -1.46
N SER A 161 -3.09 16.10 -0.52
CA SER A 161 -3.32 16.16 0.93
C SER A 161 -4.60 15.43 1.38
N ILE A 162 -5.02 14.39 0.66
CA ILE A 162 -6.13 13.50 1.06
C ILE A 162 -5.58 12.49 2.05
N SER A 163 -6.24 12.36 3.21
CA SER A 163 -5.84 11.37 4.21
C SER A 163 -6.31 9.97 3.80
N ILE A 164 -5.45 8.98 3.99
CA ILE A 164 -5.77 7.58 3.69
C ILE A 164 -6.09 6.79 4.97
N VAL A 165 -6.92 5.77 4.82
CA VAL A 165 -7.21 4.76 5.85
C VAL A 165 -6.94 3.40 5.25
N THR A 166 -6.04 2.62 5.82
CA THR A 166 -5.62 1.34 5.22
C THR A 166 -6.29 0.17 5.94
N ALA A 167 -6.89 -0.75 5.19
CA ALA A 167 -7.36 -2.04 5.68
C ALA A 167 -6.70 -3.18 4.90
N TYR A 168 -6.24 -4.20 5.63
CA TYR A 168 -5.71 -5.42 5.04
C TYR A 168 -6.83 -6.19 4.31
N ASP A 169 -6.50 -6.84 3.21
CA ASP A 169 -7.37 -7.74 2.43
C ASP A 169 -7.90 -8.95 3.21
N THR A 170 -7.20 -9.33 4.28
CA THR A 170 -7.61 -10.39 5.22
C THR A 170 -8.63 -9.94 6.27
N LEU A 171 -8.99 -8.66 6.30
CA LEU A 171 -9.97 -8.13 7.24
C LEU A 171 -11.38 -8.62 6.87
N GLY A 172 -12.00 -9.39 7.76
CA GLY A 172 -13.37 -9.85 7.58
C GLY A 172 -14.41 -8.71 7.66
N GLU A 173 -15.64 -9.02 7.23
CA GLU A 173 -16.76 -8.07 7.09
C GLU A 173 -16.97 -7.17 8.32
N SER A 174 -17.00 -7.75 9.52
CA SER A 174 -17.22 -7.00 10.77
C SER A 174 -16.09 -6.03 11.10
N GLY A 175 -14.85 -6.44 10.84
CA GLY A 175 -13.68 -5.59 11.00
C GLY A 175 -13.70 -4.44 10.00
N LEU A 176 -14.04 -4.72 8.74
CA LEU A 176 -14.16 -3.70 7.71
C LEU A 176 -15.24 -2.68 8.06
N GLU A 177 -16.43 -3.13 8.47
CA GLU A 177 -17.53 -2.27 8.94
C GLU A 177 -17.07 -1.35 10.07
N HIS A 178 -16.40 -1.91 11.08
CA HIS A 178 -15.89 -1.12 12.20
C HIS A 178 -14.96 0.00 11.72
N THR A 179 -14.00 -0.29 10.83
CA THR A 179 -13.07 0.72 10.31
C THR A 179 -13.78 1.81 9.50
N LEU A 180 -14.78 1.45 8.70
CA LEU A 180 -15.52 2.40 7.88
C LEU A 180 -16.35 3.37 8.74
N LEU A 181 -17.02 2.85 9.76
CA LEU A 181 -17.82 3.65 10.69
C LEU A 181 -16.95 4.58 11.53
N GLN A 182 -15.84 4.07 12.08
CA GLN A 182 -14.90 4.87 12.87
C GLN A 182 -14.28 5.99 12.06
N THR A 183 -13.84 5.68 10.84
CA THR A 183 -13.11 6.64 10.03
C THR A 183 -14.03 7.61 9.31
N LYS A 184 -15.26 7.24 8.98
CA LYS A 184 -16.15 8.06 8.14
C LYS A 184 -15.44 8.44 6.83
N ALA A 185 -14.87 7.44 6.15
CA ALA A 185 -14.26 7.64 4.84
C ALA A 185 -15.31 8.07 3.80
N ASP A 186 -14.90 8.89 2.84
CA ASP A 186 -15.77 9.46 1.81
C ASP A 186 -15.70 8.66 0.49
N ALA A 187 -14.56 8.02 0.26
CA ALA A 187 -14.34 7.13 -0.87
C ALA A 187 -13.62 5.86 -0.42
N MET A 188 -13.77 4.78 -1.18
CA MET A 188 -13.04 3.53 -1.00
C MET A 188 -12.37 3.13 -2.30
N TYR A 189 -11.09 2.79 -2.24
CA TYR A 189 -10.41 1.94 -3.23
C TYR A 189 -10.53 0.49 -2.80
N VAL A 190 -10.87 -0.40 -3.71
CA VAL A 190 -11.07 -1.83 -3.42
C VAL A 190 -10.58 -2.74 -4.54
N ASP A 191 -9.96 -3.87 -4.17
CA ASP A 191 -9.67 -4.94 -5.13
C ASP A 191 -10.95 -5.74 -5.45
N PRO A 192 -11.19 -6.19 -6.70
CA PRO A 192 -12.46 -6.79 -7.12
C PRO A 192 -12.94 -7.96 -6.26
N HIS A 193 -12.05 -8.90 -5.93
CA HIS A 193 -12.38 -10.07 -5.11
C HIS A 193 -12.86 -9.73 -3.68
N LEU A 194 -12.65 -8.49 -3.22
CA LEU A 194 -13.06 -8.01 -1.90
C LEU A 194 -14.41 -7.27 -1.93
N LEU A 195 -14.99 -7.03 -3.11
CA LEU A 195 -16.27 -6.32 -3.24
C LEU A 195 -17.41 -7.02 -2.48
N GLN A 196 -17.43 -8.35 -2.50
CA GLN A 196 -18.43 -9.14 -1.78
C GLN A 196 -18.35 -8.90 -0.26
N ILE A 197 -17.14 -8.85 0.30
CA ILE A 197 -16.92 -8.55 1.73
C ILE A 197 -17.28 -7.09 2.04
N ALA A 198 -17.04 -6.17 1.11
CA ALA A 198 -17.32 -4.75 1.28
C ALA A 198 -18.80 -4.37 1.13
N ALA A 199 -19.62 -5.18 0.44
CA ALA A 199 -20.98 -4.83 0.04
C ALA A 199 -21.88 -4.41 1.21
N ARG A 200 -21.91 -5.20 2.30
CA ARG A 200 -22.72 -4.88 3.49
C ARG A 200 -22.12 -3.73 4.32
N PRO A 201 -20.81 -3.73 4.65
CA PRO A 201 -20.17 -2.60 5.33
C PRO A 201 -20.37 -1.26 4.62
N LEU A 202 -20.31 -1.23 3.28
CA LEU A 202 -20.49 -0.01 2.49
C LEU A 202 -21.88 0.61 2.67
N LYS A 203 -22.95 -0.20 2.75
CA LYS A 203 -24.33 0.27 2.95
C LYS A 203 -24.53 1.05 4.26
N LYS A 204 -23.69 0.80 5.27
CA LYS A 204 -23.74 1.48 6.58
C LYS A 204 -22.72 2.61 6.70
N SER A 205 -21.85 2.78 5.70
CA SER A 205 -20.72 3.71 5.74
C SER A 205 -21.08 5.10 5.19
N ASN A 206 -20.13 6.04 5.28
CA ASN A 206 -20.21 7.37 4.65
C ASN A 206 -19.60 7.38 3.22
N VAL A 207 -19.20 6.22 2.69
CA VAL A 207 -18.55 6.13 1.38
C VAL A 207 -19.54 6.43 0.27
N LYS A 208 -19.21 7.41 -0.57
CA LYS A 208 -20.03 7.85 -1.73
C LYS A 208 -19.44 7.42 -3.07
N THR A 209 -18.17 7.02 -3.08
CA THR A 209 -17.45 6.67 -4.30
C THR A 209 -16.62 5.43 -4.05
N VAL A 210 -16.83 4.39 -4.88
CA VAL A 210 -16.04 3.17 -4.88
C VAL A 210 -15.17 3.17 -6.14
N ILE A 211 -13.87 3.02 -5.96
CA ILE A 211 -12.85 2.97 -7.00
C ILE A 211 -12.33 1.53 -7.04
N VAL A 212 -12.58 0.83 -8.12
CA VAL A 212 -12.21 -0.59 -8.24
C VAL A 212 -10.88 -0.75 -8.96
N ASN A 213 -10.01 -1.60 -8.43
CA ASN A 213 -8.73 -1.94 -9.06
C ASN A 213 -8.88 -3.05 -10.11
N GLU A 214 -9.16 -2.67 -11.35
CA GLU A 214 -9.20 -3.61 -12.49
C GLU A 214 -7.84 -4.30 -12.76
N GLY A 215 -6.74 -3.76 -12.23
CA GLY A 215 -5.41 -4.35 -12.35
C GLY A 215 -5.11 -5.47 -11.35
N CYS A 216 -6.06 -5.88 -10.52
CA CYS A 216 -5.86 -6.91 -9.50
C CYS A 216 -5.74 -8.31 -10.14
N ILE A 217 -4.69 -9.05 -9.78
CA ILE A 217 -4.44 -10.41 -10.30
C ILE A 217 -5.32 -11.49 -9.65
N PHE A 218 -6.11 -11.12 -8.63
CA PHE A 218 -6.98 -12.03 -7.90
C PHE A 218 -8.44 -11.95 -8.37
N ALA A 219 -8.74 -11.11 -9.35
CA ALA A 219 -10.08 -10.98 -9.91
C ALA A 219 -10.41 -12.15 -10.86
N ALA A 220 -11.64 -12.66 -10.77
CA ALA A 220 -12.23 -13.63 -11.68
C ALA A 220 -12.87 -12.97 -12.91
N GLY A 221 -13.22 -11.69 -12.82
CA GLY A 221 -13.67 -10.83 -13.94
C GLY A 221 -15.15 -10.45 -13.89
N ASP A 222 -15.95 -11.11 -13.07
CA ASP A 222 -17.39 -10.91 -12.90
C ASP A 222 -17.75 -10.10 -11.65
N GLU A 223 -16.81 -9.89 -10.73
CA GLU A 223 -17.11 -9.32 -9.40
C GLU A 223 -17.67 -7.89 -9.46
N ILE A 224 -17.25 -7.12 -10.47
CA ILE A 224 -17.74 -5.74 -10.67
C ILE A 224 -19.20 -5.76 -11.13
N GLU A 225 -19.53 -6.65 -12.06
CA GLU A 225 -20.89 -6.79 -12.58
C GLU A 225 -21.84 -7.34 -11.51
N GLU A 226 -21.38 -8.31 -10.71
CA GLU A 226 -22.13 -8.84 -9.57
C GLU A 226 -22.38 -7.77 -8.51
N ALA A 227 -21.34 -7.03 -8.10
CA ALA A 227 -21.48 -5.95 -7.13
C ALA A 227 -22.41 -4.83 -7.61
N ALA A 228 -22.45 -4.57 -8.93
CA ALA A 228 -23.36 -3.58 -9.51
C ALA A 228 -24.84 -4.02 -9.47
N LYS A 229 -25.13 -5.33 -9.54
CA LYS A 229 -26.50 -5.86 -9.43
C LYS A 229 -27.09 -5.66 -8.03
N ASP A 230 -26.26 -5.72 -6.99
CA ASP A 230 -26.65 -5.54 -5.59
C ASP A 230 -26.60 -4.08 -5.09
N GLY A 231 -26.36 -3.14 -6.01
CA GLY A 231 -26.26 -1.70 -5.74
C GLY A 231 -27.59 -1.07 -5.28
N PRO A 232 -27.53 0.13 -4.67
CA PRO A 232 -28.70 0.83 -4.14
C PRO A 232 -29.57 1.38 -5.29
N GLY A 233 -30.38 0.52 -5.89
CA GLY A 233 -31.23 0.88 -7.03
C GLY A 233 -32.22 -0.19 -7.47
N GLN A 234 -32.21 -1.40 -6.91
CA GLN A 234 -33.28 -2.37 -7.14
C GLN A 234 -34.28 -2.40 -5.97
N PRO A 235 -35.60 -2.35 -6.26
CA PRO A 235 -36.63 -2.49 -5.23
C PRO A 235 -36.68 -3.96 -4.78
N GLY A 236 -36.25 -4.19 -3.54
CA GLY A 236 -36.74 -5.29 -2.72
C GLY A 236 -37.83 -4.77 -1.80
#